data_AF-A0A0F8YD55-F1
#
_entry.id   AF-A0A0F8YD55-F1
#
_cell.length_a   1.000
_cell.length_b   1.000
_cell.length_c   1.000
_cell.angle_alpha   90.00
_cell.angle_beta   90.00
_cell.angle_gamma   90.00
#
_symmetry.space_group_name_H-M   'P 1'
#
loop_
_entity.id
_entity.type
_entity.pdbx_description
1 polymer ?
#
loop_
_entity_poly.entity_id
_entity_poly.type
_entity_poly.pdbx_seq_one_letter_code
_entity_poly.pdbx_strand_id
1 'polypeptide(L)'
;MPSPHVSTNFGDLLDPRFEKIFFDQLKQLQSMLPELYTFVGTNNRNDMRWSEVGTLPNWPEFTGTVNYKDSAQDFDTTATPVEYADGIQVERKLFDDDQYNIMDQRPKALSTAYHRTREGHGASMFTNAFGLNTTWYSNSEGVALVSNSHTTNSGASTASGFDNLGTSAISATALASARINMRNFRGDQAERIDVQPDEIWIPPDLFEEAFEIVNSLGKVDTANNNRNVHQGVYTVKEWNYLTDANDWFVGDSVTRAQMVFWTDRIPVEFAFAEDLDTIIAKWRGYA
;
A
#
# COMPACT_ATOMS: atom_id res chain seq x y z
N MET A 1 9.54 -34.15 -40.16
CA MET A 1 8.10 -34.35 -40.43
C MET A 1 7.46 -32.98 -40.31
N PRO A 2 6.75 -32.48 -41.34
CA PRO A 2 5.99 -31.26 -41.18
C PRO A 2 4.85 -31.59 -40.22
N SER A 3 4.86 -31.00 -39.02
CA SER A 3 3.71 -31.13 -38.12
C SER A 3 2.52 -30.46 -38.80
N PRO A 4 1.46 -31.20 -39.14
CA PRO A 4 0.28 -30.57 -39.69
C PRO A 4 -0.34 -29.72 -38.58
N HIS A 5 -0.41 -28.41 -38.79
CA HIS A 5 -1.26 -27.54 -37.98
C HIS A 5 -2.71 -27.93 -38.28
N VAL A 6 -3.27 -28.79 -37.45
CA VAL A 6 -4.67 -29.19 -37.48
C VAL A 6 -5.45 -28.33 -36.49
N SER A 7 -6.72 -28.02 -36.82
CA SER A 7 -7.64 -27.20 -36.01
C SER A 7 -7.95 -27.74 -34.61
N THR A 8 -7.27 -28.81 -34.20
CA THR A 8 -7.41 -29.52 -32.93
C THR A 8 -6.65 -28.87 -31.77
N ASN A 9 -5.79 -27.87 -32.02
CA ASN A 9 -5.18 -27.03 -30.98
C ASN A 9 -6.16 -25.96 -30.47
N PHE A 10 -7.36 -26.39 -30.06
CA PHE A 10 -8.38 -25.53 -29.50
C PHE A 10 -7.86 -24.75 -28.28
N GLY A 11 -7.08 -25.40 -27.41
CA GLY A 11 -6.44 -24.74 -26.26
C GLY A 11 -5.51 -23.57 -26.63
N ASP A 12 -4.76 -23.69 -27.73
CA ASP A 12 -3.79 -22.68 -28.20
C ASP A 12 -4.48 -21.42 -28.78
N LEU A 13 -5.72 -21.57 -29.28
CA LEU A 13 -6.56 -20.44 -29.72
C LEU A 13 -7.34 -19.79 -28.57
N LEU A 14 -7.58 -20.52 -27.48
CA LEU A 14 -8.30 -20.03 -26.31
C LEU A 14 -7.43 -19.28 -25.31
N ASP A 15 -6.18 -19.69 -25.16
CA ASP A 15 -5.22 -19.08 -24.23
C ASP A 15 -5.10 -17.54 -24.45
N PRO A 16 -4.87 -17.04 -25.69
CA PRO A 16 -4.67 -15.61 -25.89
C PRO A 16 -5.93 -14.78 -25.64
N ARG A 17 -7.12 -15.35 -25.80
CA ARG A 17 -8.40 -14.64 -25.57
C ARG A 17 -8.64 -14.43 -24.08
N PHE A 18 -8.56 -15.49 -23.28
CA PHE A 18 -8.83 -15.42 -21.85
C PHE A 18 -7.74 -14.64 -21.12
N GLU A 19 -6.48 -14.83 -21.52
CA GLU A 19 -5.35 -14.04 -21.03
C GLU A 19 -5.56 -12.55 -21.31
N LYS A 20 -5.89 -12.18 -22.55
CA LYS A 20 -6.16 -10.78 -22.91
C LYS A 20 -7.29 -10.19 -22.08
N ILE A 21 -8.39 -10.93 -21.89
CA ILE A 21 -9.52 -10.47 -21.08
C ILE A 21 -9.10 -10.24 -19.62
N PHE A 22 -8.31 -11.16 -19.05
CA PHE A 22 -7.81 -11.05 -17.68
C PHE A 22 -6.97 -9.77 -17.50
N PHE A 23 -5.99 -9.53 -18.38
CA PHE A 23 -5.12 -8.35 -18.27
C PHE A 23 -5.81 -7.04 -18.66
N ASP A 24 -6.72 -7.04 -19.63
CA ASP A 24 -7.50 -5.86 -19.98
C ASP A 24 -8.41 -5.43 -18.83
N GLN A 25 -9.04 -6.41 -18.14
CA GLN A 25 -9.81 -6.12 -16.93
C GLN A 25 -8.91 -5.57 -15.83
N LEU A 26 -7.73 -6.15 -15.62
CA LEU A 26 -6.82 -5.74 -14.54
C LEU A 26 -6.39 -4.28 -14.70
N LYS A 27 -6.10 -3.85 -15.94
CA LYS A 27 -5.72 -2.46 -16.28
C LYS A 27 -6.83 -1.44 -16.06
N GLN A 28 -8.10 -1.85 -16.07
CA GLN A 28 -9.24 -0.95 -15.89
C GLN A 28 -9.58 -0.70 -14.42
N LEU A 29 -9.12 -1.59 -13.52
CA LEU A 29 -9.39 -1.47 -12.10
C LEU A 29 -8.50 -0.39 -11.48
N GLN A 30 -9.13 0.51 -10.71
CA GLN A 30 -8.43 1.56 -9.97
C GLN A 30 -7.81 0.95 -8.70
N SER A 31 -6.53 1.26 -8.47
CA SER A 31 -5.75 0.72 -7.36
C SER A 31 -5.19 1.85 -6.51
N MET A 32 -5.28 1.70 -5.19
CA MET A 32 -4.67 2.64 -4.23
C MET A 32 -3.22 2.28 -3.92
N LEU A 33 -2.76 1.09 -4.32
CA LEU A 33 -1.38 0.67 -4.14
C LEU A 33 -0.37 1.66 -4.75
N PRO A 34 -0.45 2.07 -6.03
CA PRO A 34 0.50 3.05 -6.59
C PRO A 34 0.37 4.45 -5.97
N GLU A 35 -0.75 4.75 -5.32
CA GLU A 35 -0.96 6.03 -4.62
C GLU A 35 -0.28 6.06 -3.24
N LEU A 36 -0.23 4.93 -2.54
CA LEU A 36 0.26 4.83 -1.15
C LEU A 36 1.57 4.07 -0.99
N TYR A 37 2.01 3.32 -1.99
CA TYR A 37 3.22 2.52 -1.95
C TYR A 37 4.18 2.89 -3.07
N THR A 38 5.46 2.87 -2.75
CA THR A 38 6.53 2.92 -3.75
C THR A 38 6.83 1.51 -4.21
N PHE A 39 6.66 1.25 -5.51
CA PHE A 39 6.98 -0.04 -6.10
C PHE A 39 8.49 -0.22 -6.18
N VAL A 40 8.99 -1.26 -5.53
CA VAL A 40 10.41 -1.63 -5.51
C VAL A 40 10.61 -2.98 -6.19
N GLY A 41 11.70 -3.07 -6.96
CA GLY A 41 12.08 -4.32 -7.63
C GLY A 41 12.47 -5.41 -6.63
N THR A 42 12.40 -6.66 -7.08
CA THR A 42 12.84 -7.81 -6.27
C THR A 42 14.36 -7.99 -6.31
N ASN A 43 14.93 -8.48 -5.21
CA ASN A 43 16.33 -8.92 -5.12
C ASN A 43 16.51 -10.41 -5.51
N ASN A 44 15.44 -11.10 -5.96
CA ASN A 44 15.37 -12.53 -6.27
C ASN A 44 15.70 -13.48 -5.10
N ARG A 45 15.69 -12.97 -3.86
CA ARG A 45 15.88 -13.79 -2.65
C ARG A 45 14.52 -14.18 -2.06
N ASN A 46 14.56 -15.04 -1.05
CA ASN A 46 13.37 -15.44 -0.32
C ASN A 46 12.91 -14.38 0.69
N ASP A 47 13.70 -13.33 0.90
CA ASP A 47 13.42 -12.21 1.77
C ASP A 47 13.99 -10.91 1.20
N MET A 48 13.34 -9.80 1.54
CA MET A 48 13.80 -8.45 1.27
C MET A 48 13.99 -7.74 2.60
N ARG A 49 15.15 -7.12 2.78
CA ARG A 49 15.49 -6.40 4.00
C ARG A 49 15.86 -4.96 3.68
N TRP A 50 15.25 -4.04 4.41
CA TRP A 50 15.61 -2.63 4.45
C TRP A 50 16.14 -2.32 5.83
N SER A 51 17.34 -1.77 5.89
CA SER A 51 17.97 -1.32 7.13
C SER A 51 17.83 0.19 7.20
N GLU A 52 17.25 0.69 8.28
CA GLU A 52 17.18 2.11 8.53
C GLU A 52 18.54 2.62 9.03
N VAL A 53 18.88 3.84 8.63
CA VAL A 53 20.11 4.52 9.03
C VAL A 53 19.71 5.82 9.70
N GLY A 54 20.23 6.02 10.91
CA GLY A 54 19.99 7.22 11.69
C GLY A 54 20.45 8.48 10.98
N THR A 55 19.90 9.59 11.42
CA THR A 55 20.23 10.93 10.92
C THR A 55 21.64 11.36 11.34
N LEU A 56 22.07 12.52 10.81
CA LEU A 56 23.28 13.19 11.27
C LEU A 56 22.90 14.44 12.07
N PRO A 57 23.68 14.79 13.12
CA PRO A 57 23.39 15.94 13.94
C PRO A 57 23.66 17.25 13.20
N ASN A 58 23.11 18.35 13.73
CA ASN A 58 23.31 19.69 13.19
C ASN A 58 24.79 20.05 13.05
N TRP A 59 25.07 20.86 12.02
CA TRP A 59 26.42 21.33 11.74
C TRP A 59 26.93 22.23 12.87
N PRO A 60 28.07 21.91 13.50
CA PRO A 60 28.66 22.79 14.50
C PRO A 60 29.36 23.99 13.84
N GLU A 61 29.61 25.04 14.63
CA GLU A 61 30.48 26.14 14.19
C GLU A 61 31.90 25.62 13.93
N PHE A 62 32.53 26.13 12.86
CA PHE A 62 33.88 25.73 12.48
C PHE A 62 34.93 26.33 13.43
N THR A 63 35.69 25.48 14.10
CA THR A 63 36.71 25.88 15.10
C THR A 63 38.16 25.68 14.61
N GLY A 64 38.37 25.45 13.31
CA GLY A 64 39.69 25.24 12.70
C GLY A 64 39.98 23.78 12.31
N THR A 65 39.13 22.83 12.68
CA THR A 65 39.21 21.41 12.28
C THR A 65 37.83 20.91 11.87
N VAL A 66 37.75 20.06 10.85
CA VAL A 66 36.51 19.42 10.41
C VAL A 66 36.09 18.33 11.41
N ASN A 67 34.85 18.37 11.87
CA ASN A 67 34.26 17.35 12.71
C ASN A 67 33.53 16.31 11.84
N TYR A 68 33.97 15.06 11.86
CA TYR A 68 33.31 13.96 11.14
C TYR A 68 32.27 13.33 12.07
N LYS A 69 31.04 13.22 11.58
CA LYS A 69 29.88 12.70 12.33
C LYS A 69 29.57 11.28 11.88
N ASP A 70 29.09 10.49 12.83
CA ASP A 70 28.63 9.12 12.60
C ASP A 70 27.10 9.05 12.71
N SER A 71 26.51 8.14 11.93
CA SER A 71 25.11 7.73 12.01
C SER A 71 25.01 6.35 12.66
N ALA A 72 24.02 6.13 13.52
CA ALA A 72 23.73 4.79 14.03
C ALA A 72 23.01 3.95 12.96
N GLN A 73 23.19 2.63 12.99
CA GLN A 73 22.27 1.73 12.31
C GLN A 73 21.00 1.63 13.16
N ASP A 74 19.85 1.83 12.54
CA ASP A 74 18.56 1.72 13.22
C ASP A 74 17.91 0.35 12.95
N PHE A 75 16.60 0.26 13.03
CA PHE A 75 15.88 -1.01 12.89
C PHE A 75 15.90 -1.57 11.46
N ASP A 76 15.84 -2.89 11.37
CA ASP A 76 15.69 -3.62 10.13
C ASP A 76 14.21 -3.99 9.92
N THR A 77 13.69 -3.74 8.72
CA THR A 77 12.39 -4.26 8.27
C THR A 77 12.63 -5.36 7.23
N THR A 78 12.11 -6.55 7.48
CA THR A 78 12.21 -7.71 6.58
C THR A 78 10.84 -8.09 6.06
N ALA A 79 10.65 -8.17 4.75
CA ALA A 79 9.46 -8.70 4.10
C ALA A 79 9.76 -10.05 3.44
N THR A 80 8.87 -11.01 3.63
CA THR A 80 8.98 -12.35 3.04
C THR A 80 7.84 -12.53 2.04
N PRO A 81 8.13 -12.70 0.74
CA PRO A 81 7.09 -12.92 -0.26
C PRO A 81 6.28 -14.18 0.03
N VAL A 82 4.97 -14.10 -0.16
CA VAL A 82 4.02 -15.22 -0.03
C VAL A 82 3.37 -15.46 -1.38
N GLU A 83 3.22 -16.72 -1.75
CA GLU A 83 2.68 -17.14 -3.05
C GLU A 83 1.16 -17.26 -2.99
N TYR A 84 0.48 -16.75 -4.01
CA TYR A 84 -0.96 -16.82 -4.19
C TYR A 84 -1.30 -17.40 -5.56
N ALA A 85 -2.23 -18.34 -5.57
CA ALA A 85 -2.75 -18.94 -6.79
C ALA A 85 -4.26 -19.13 -6.70
N ASP A 86 -4.95 -18.86 -7.80
CA ASP A 86 -6.36 -19.21 -7.96
C ASP A 86 -6.64 -19.47 -9.45
N GLY A 87 -7.73 -20.15 -9.76
CA GLY A 87 -8.01 -20.57 -11.13
C GLY A 87 -9.48 -20.76 -11.47
N ILE A 88 -9.73 -20.76 -12.77
CA ILE A 88 -11.04 -21.04 -13.35
C ILE A 88 -10.94 -22.29 -14.22
N GLN A 89 -12.04 -23.02 -14.32
CA GLN A 89 -12.14 -24.17 -15.19
C GLN A 89 -13.43 -24.09 -16.01
N VAL A 90 -13.36 -24.56 -17.25
CA VAL A 90 -14.49 -24.62 -18.17
C VAL A 90 -14.45 -25.96 -18.89
N GLU A 91 -15.58 -26.67 -18.86
CA GLU A 91 -15.75 -27.90 -19.63
C GLU A 91 -15.80 -27.59 -21.13
N ARG A 92 -15.18 -28.43 -21.95
CA ARG A 92 -15.18 -28.26 -23.41
C ARG A 92 -16.58 -28.09 -24.01
N LYS A 93 -17.52 -28.94 -23.61
CA LYS A 93 -18.89 -28.88 -24.13
C LYS A 93 -19.56 -27.55 -23.79
N LEU A 94 -19.41 -27.09 -22.55
CA LEU A 94 -19.99 -25.82 -22.10
C LEU A 94 -19.43 -24.63 -22.89
N PHE A 95 -18.16 -24.69 -23.26
CA PHE A 95 -17.53 -23.67 -24.09
C PHE A 95 -18.02 -23.73 -25.54
N ASP A 96 -18.10 -24.92 -26.15
CA ASP A 96 -18.57 -25.08 -27.53
C ASP A 96 -20.04 -24.65 -27.68
N ASP A 97 -20.85 -24.87 -26.63
CA ASP A 97 -22.25 -24.44 -26.56
C ASP A 97 -22.42 -22.95 -26.20
N ASP A 98 -21.33 -22.21 -25.91
CA ASP A 98 -21.36 -20.80 -25.49
C ASP A 98 -21.58 -19.84 -26.67
N GLN A 99 -22.84 -19.75 -27.12
CA GLN A 99 -23.25 -18.86 -28.20
C GLN A 99 -23.18 -17.37 -27.85
N TYR A 100 -23.04 -17.02 -26.57
CA TYR A 100 -23.15 -15.64 -26.08
C TYR A 100 -21.87 -15.14 -25.38
N ASN A 101 -20.77 -15.87 -25.46
CA ASN A 101 -19.49 -15.52 -24.82
C ASN A 101 -19.63 -15.31 -23.30
N ILE A 102 -20.52 -16.05 -22.64
CA ILE A 102 -20.71 -16.00 -21.19
C ILE A 102 -19.43 -16.44 -20.48
N MET A 103 -18.65 -17.36 -21.07
CA MET A 103 -17.41 -17.85 -20.48
C MET A 103 -16.33 -16.76 -20.38
N ASP A 104 -16.41 -15.68 -21.15
CA ASP A 104 -15.52 -14.51 -21.03
C ASP A 104 -15.67 -13.77 -19.69
N GLN A 105 -16.79 -13.96 -18.98
CA GLN A 105 -17.00 -13.34 -17.67
C GLN A 105 -16.11 -13.99 -16.60
N ARG A 106 -15.69 -15.24 -16.79
CA ARG A 106 -14.85 -15.97 -15.83
C ARG A 106 -13.45 -15.38 -15.68
N PRO A 107 -12.65 -15.16 -16.75
CA PRO A 107 -11.34 -14.52 -16.60
C PRO A 107 -11.44 -13.08 -16.07
N LYS A 108 -12.52 -12.35 -16.38
CA LYS A 108 -12.79 -11.03 -15.76
C LYS A 108 -13.00 -11.14 -14.26
N ALA A 109 -13.83 -12.08 -13.82
CA ALA A 109 -14.08 -12.30 -12.40
C ALA A 109 -12.82 -12.72 -11.64
N LEU A 110 -11.97 -13.56 -12.24
CA LEU A 110 -10.68 -13.94 -11.67
C LEU A 110 -9.74 -12.73 -11.55
N SER A 111 -9.68 -11.86 -12.57
CA SER A 111 -8.93 -10.60 -12.55
C SER A 111 -9.39 -9.67 -11.43
N THR A 112 -10.71 -9.49 -11.28
CA THR A 112 -11.29 -8.73 -10.17
C THR A 112 -10.99 -9.36 -8.82
N ALA A 113 -11.03 -10.69 -8.70
CA ALA A 113 -10.66 -11.37 -7.46
C ALA A 113 -9.20 -11.11 -7.08
N TYR A 114 -8.28 -11.28 -8.03
CA TYR A 114 -6.86 -10.97 -7.85
C TYR A 114 -6.63 -9.52 -7.40
N HIS A 115 -7.26 -8.55 -8.08
CA HIS A 115 -7.17 -7.14 -7.71
C HIS A 115 -7.67 -6.88 -6.28
N ARG A 116 -8.85 -7.42 -5.91
CA ARG A 116 -9.39 -7.24 -4.55
C ARG A 116 -8.47 -7.81 -3.48
N THR A 117 -7.85 -8.96 -3.75
CA THR A 117 -6.87 -9.57 -2.84
C THR A 117 -5.66 -8.65 -2.64
N ARG A 118 -5.10 -8.09 -3.72
CA ARG A 118 -3.98 -7.15 -3.63
C ARG A 118 -4.31 -5.89 -2.82
N GLU A 119 -5.45 -5.27 -3.11
CA GLU A 119 -5.90 -4.08 -2.38
C GLU A 119 -6.10 -4.38 -0.90
N GLY A 120 -6.74 -5.51 -0.56
CA GLY A 120 -6.90 -5.95 0.82
C GLY A 120 -5.57 -6.18 1.54
N HIS A 121 -4.57 -6.75 0.86
CA HIS A 121 -3.24 -6.92 1.43
C HIS A 121 -2.55 -5.56 1.68
N GLY A 122 -2.61 -4.63 0.73
CA GLY A 122 -2.07 -3.28 0.93
C GLY A 122 -2.77 -2.50 2.04
N ALA A 123 -4.09 -2.63 2.15
CA ALA A 123 -4.83 -1.98 3.23
C ALA A 123 -4.51 -2.60 4.60
N SER A 124 -4.11 -3.87 4.64
CA SER A 124 -3.85 -4.59 5.89
C SER A 124 -2.74 -3.99 6.76
N MET A 125 -1.80 -3.24 6.17
CA MET A 125 -0.80 -2.47 6.92
C MET A 125 -1.46 -1.40 7.78
N PHE A 126 -2.48 -0.73 7.24
CA PHE A 126 -3.19 0.37 7.90
C PHE A 126 -4.32 -0.14 8.81
N THR A 127 -5.10 -1.13 8.36
CA THR A 127 -6.19 -1.69 9.19
C THR A 127 -5.69 -2.42 10.43
N ASN A 128 -4.42 -2.86 10.45
CA ASN A 128 -3.78 -3.45 11.62
C ASN A 128 -2.68 -2.55 12.22
N ALA A 129 -2.67 -1.25 11.91
CA ALA A 129 -1.55 -0.37 12.25
C ALA A 129 -1.32 -0.20 13.76
N PHE A 130 -2.38 -0.31 14.56
CA PHE A 130 -2.33 -0.14 16.02
C PHE A 130 -1.95 -1.41 16.79
N GLY A 131 -1.83 -2.54 16.09
CA GLY A 131 -1.36 -3.82 16.63
C GLY A 131 -0.02 -4.22 16.02
N LEU A 132 0.68 -5.15 16.66
CA LEU A 132 1.89 -5.73 16.08
C LEU A 132 1.51 -6.61 14.87
N ASN A 133 1.61 -6.04 13.67
CA ASN A 133 1.37 -6.76 12.42
C ASN A 133 2.68 -7.38 11.91
N THR A 134 2.69 -8.71 11.75
CA THR A 134 3.84 -9.46 11.22
C THR A 134 3.51 -10.25 9.94
N THR A 135 2.35 -9.96 9.33
CA THR A 135 1.84 -10.74 8.19
C THR A 135 2.72 -10.58 6.95
N TRP A 136 3.15 -9.34 6.67
CA TRP A 136 3.87 -8.99 5.43
C TRP A 136 5.31 -8.54 5.67
N TYR A 137 5.58 -8.03 6.86
CA TYR A 137 6.87 -7.53 7.26
C TYR A 137 7.12 -7.86 8.73
N SER A 138 8.38 -7.94 9.11
CA SER A 138 8.82 -7.99 10.49
C SER A 138 9.82 -6.85 10.70
N ASN A 139 9.49 -5.95 11.61
CA ASN A 139 10.37 -4.87 12.02
C ASN A 139 11.09 -5.27 13.32
N SER A 140 12.40 -5.08 13.38
CA SER A 140 13.21 -5.49 14.53
C SER A 140 12.95 -4.70 15.82
N GLU A 141 12.28 -3.53 15.74
CA GLU A 141 11.82 -2.77 16.90
C GLU A 141 10.77 -3.56 17.70
N GLY A 142 9.93 -4.35 17.01
CA GLY A 142 8.89 -5.16 17.64
C GLY A 142 7.69 -4.37 18.17
N VAL A 143 7.44 -3.17 17.64
CA VAL A 143 6.31 -2.29 18.00
C VAL A 143 5.33 -2.18 16.81
N ALA A 144 4.07 -1.87 17.11
CA ALA A 144 3.05 -1.59 16.10
C ALA A 144 3.42 -0.37 15.24
N LEU A 145 2.91 -0.29 14.00
CA LEU A 145 3.21 0.82 13.09
C LEU A 145 2.80 2.18 13.66
N VAL A 146 1.67 2.23 14.37
CA VAL A 146 1.18 3.42 15.06
C VAL A 146 1.21 3.14 16.57
N SER A 147 2.13 3.81 17.27
CA SER A 147 2.39 3.58 18.69
C SER A 147 3.02 4.80 19.36
N ASN A 148 2.74 4.95 20.66
CA ASN A 148 3.45 5.90 21.52
C ASN A 148 4.70 5.28 22.19
N SER A 149 5.05 4.04 21.83
CA SER A 149 6.11 3.26 22.46
C SER A 149 7.31 3.01 21.52
N HIS A 150 7.41 3.75 20.41
CA HIS A 150 8.56 3.67 19.51
C HIS A 150 9.86 4.06 20.22
N THR A 151 10.96 3.42 19.84
CA THR A 151 12.29 3.60 20.41
C THR A 151 13.28 4.05 19.31
N THR A 152 14.50 4.43 19.70
CA THR A 152 15.58 4.73 18.75
C THR A 152 16.86 4.08 19.26
N ASN A 153 17.72 3.62 18.36
CA ASN A 153 19.03 3.09 18.74
C ASN A 153 20.03 4.18 19.18
N SER A 154 19.75 5.45 18.84
CA SER A 154 20.57 6.61 19.19
C SER A 154 20.18 7.27 20.53
N GLY A 155 19.11 6.81 21.18
CA GLY A 155 18.74 7.20 22.55
C GLY A 155 17.81 8.41 22.68
N ALA A 156 17.30 8.98 21.58
CA ALA A 156 16.21 9.94 21.65
C ALA A 156 14.94 9.26 22.16
N SER A 157 14.28 9.89 23.14
CA SER A 157 13.00 9.41 23.66
C SER A 157 11.86 9.81 22.73
N THR A 158 10.88 8.93 22.53
CA THR A 158 9.60 9.17 21.83
C THR A 158 8.92 10.45 22.31
N ALA A 159 8.95 10.71 23.62
CA ALA A 159 8.40 11.91 24.25
C ALA A 159 9.07 13.21 23.77
N SER A 160 10.23 13.09 23.12
CA SER A 160 10.97 14.23 22.55
C SER A 160 10.43 14.68 21.19
N GLY A 161 9.57 13.87 20.54
CA GLY A 161 8.73 14.40 19.47
C GLY A 161 8.33 13.49 18.31
N PHE A 162 8.57 12.18 18.30
CA PHE A 162 8.19 11.31 17.16
C PHE A 162 7.08 10.31 17.52
N ASP A 163 6.24 10.64 18.51
CA ASP A 163 5.00 9.90 18.80
C ASP A 163 4.00 10.09 17.66
N ASN A 164 3.61 8.99 17.01
CA ASN A 164 2.70 8.97 15.86
C ASN A 164 1.28 8.50 16.23
N LEU A 165 1.00 8.21 17.50
CA LEU A 165 -0.32 7.74 17.95
C LEU A 165 -1.24 8.92 18.30
N GLY A 166 -2.41 8.97 17.64
CA GLY A 166 -3.53 9.81 18.01
C GLY A 166 -4.78 8.97 18.29
N THR A 167 -5.65 9.42 19.20
CA THR A 167 -6.90 8.71 19.57
C THR A 167 -8.16 9.55 19.34
N SER A 168 -8.02 10.72 18.71
CA SER A 168 -9.16 11.59 18.44
C SER A 168 -9.85 11.17 17.14
N ALA A 169 -11.17 11.15 17.14
CA ALA A 169 -11.94 11.12 15.90
C ALA A 169 -11.52 12.30 15.00
N ILE A 170 -11.63 12.12 13.69
CA ILE A 170 -11.31 13.18 12.74
C ILE A 170 -12.17 14.41 13.05
N SER A 171 -11.56 15.59 12.91
CA SER A 171 -12.18 16.90 13.05
C SER A 171 -11.14 17.95 12.67
N ALA A 172 -11.55 19.18 12.37
CA ALA A 172 -10.57 20.25 12.08
C ALA A 172 -9.59 20.49 13.24
N THR A 173 -10.03 20.31 14.50
CA THR A 173 -9.17 20.45 15.68
C THR A 173 -8.19 19.28 15.80
N ALA A 174 -8.64 18.05 15.55
CA ALA A 174 -7.78 16.88 15.58
C ALA A 174 -6.71 16.93 14.47
N LEU A 175 -7.11 17.32 13.24
CA LEU A 175 -6.18 17.50 12.12
C LEU A 175 -5.15 18.61 12.40
N ALA A 176 -5.58 19.74 12.96
CA ALA A 176 -4.65 20.81 13.34
C ALA A 176 -3.63 20.34 14.40
N SER A 177 -4.08 19.55 15.37
CA SER A 177 -3.21 18.99 16.42
C SER A 177 -2.22 17.97 15.84
N ALA A 178 -2.70 17.03 15.01
CA ALA A 178 -1.85 16.05 14.33
C ALA A 178 -0.80 16.73 13.44
N ARG A 179 -1.19 17.77 12.68
CA ARG A 179 -0.26 18.59 11.90
C ARG A 179 0.83 19.21 12.78
N ILE A 180 0.47 19.81 13.91
CA ILE A 180 1.45 20.42 14.83
C ILE A 180 2.41 19.37 15.37
N ASN A 181 1.92 18.17 15.72
CA ASN A 181 2.76 17.08 16.18
C ASN A 181 3.76 16.66 15.10
N MET A 182 3.28 16.40 13.86
CA MET A 182 4.15 16.03 12.74
C MET A 182 5.18 17.11 12.41
N ARG A 183 4.80 18.39 12.38
CA ARG A 183 5.76 19.51 12.19
C ARG A 183 6.79 19.60 13.32
N ASN A 184 6.51 18.99 14.47
CA ASN A 184 7.41 18.94 15.60
C ASN A 184 8.24 17.66 15.68
N PHE A 185 8.11 16.75 14.71
CA PHE A 185 8.88 15.52 14.67
C PHE A 185 10.38 15.78 14.74
N ARG A 186 11.06 14.81 15.36
CA ARG A 186 12.50 14.78 15.54
C ARG A 186 13.03 13.44 15.11
N GLY A 187 14.24 13.39 14.59
CA GLY A 187 14.89 12.11 14.30
C GLY A 187 15.54 11.49 15.53
N ASP A 188 16.32 10.46 15.28
CA ASP A 188 16.92 9.57 16.27
C ASP A 188 17.96 10.24 17.17
N GLN A 189 18.56 11.36 16.76
CA GLN A 189 19.47 12.17 17.59
C GLN A 189 18.80 13.42 18.19
N ALA A 190 17.46 13.47 18.18
CA ALA A 190 16.63 14.57 18.69
C ALA A 190 16.80 15.92 17.95
N GLU A 191 17.37 15.91 16.76
CA GLU A 191 17.37 17.03 15.83
C GLU A 191 15.98 17.23 15.18
N ARG A 192 15.73 18.42 14.63
CA ARG A 192 14.47 18.69 13.93
C ARG A 192 14.54 18.10 12.53
N ILE A 193 13.51 17.36 12.14
CA ILE A 193 13.32 16.91 10.77
C ILE A 193 12.23 17.73 10.09
N ASP A 194 12.31 17.86 8.76
CA ASP A 194 11.30 18.58 7.98
C ASP A 194 10.26 17.58 7.48
N VAL A 195 9.18 17.45 8.26
CA VAL A 195 8.01 16.66 7.89
C VAL A 195 6.90 17.63 7.51
N GLN A 196 6.31 17.44 6.34
CA GLN A 196 5.24 18.28 5.82
C GLN A 196 4.01 17.42 5.51
N PRO A 197 3.02 17.36 6.41
CA PRO A 197 1.81 16.59 6.14
C PRO A 197 1.01 17.21 4.99
N ASP A 198 0.70 16.40 3.99
CA ASP A 198 0.06 16.79 2.73
C ASP A 198 -0.96 15.74 2.21
N GLU A 199 -1.07 14.59 2.87
CA GLU A 199 -2.05 13.55 2.54
C GLU A 199 -2.90 13.18 3.78
N ILE A 200 -4.17 12.86 3.55
CA ILE A 200 -5.07 12.28 4.55
C ILE A 200 -5.65 11.00 3.97
N TRP A 201 -5.61 9.88 4.71
CA TRP A 201 -6.14 8.59 4.26
C TRP A 201 -7.28 8.17 5.16
N ILE A 202 -8.41 7.82 4.56
CA ILE A 202 -9.67 7.58 5.28
C ILE A 202 -10.49 6.42 4.70
N PRO A 203 -11.31 5.77 5.54
CA PRO A 203 -12.41 4.93 5.09
C PRO A 203 -13.51 5.77 4.40
N PRO A 204 -14.40 5.14 3.61
CA PRO A 204 -15.55 5.81 3.00
C PRO A 204 -16.45 6.54 4.00
N ASP A 205 -16.59 5.99 5.21
CA ASP A 205 -17.46 6.55 6.27
C ASP A 205 -17.06 7.97 6.70
N LEU A 206 -15.77 8.32 6.56
CA LEU A 206 -15.21 9.61 6.97
C LEU A 206 -15.09 10.61 5.81
N PHE A 207 -15.57 10.26 4.60
CA PHE A 207 -15.41 11.10 3.41
C PHE A 207 -16.00 12.50 3.58
N GLU A 208 -17.24 12.59 4.05
CA GLU A 208 -17.95 13.88 4.21
C GLU A 208 -17.18 14.80 5.16
N GLU A 209 -16.83 14.31 6.34
CA GLU A 209 -16.11 15.10 7.35
C GLU A 209 -14.72 15.54 6.87
N ALA A 210 -13.94 14.63 6.29
CA ALA A 210 -12.63 14.97 5.73
C ALA A 210 -12.76 16.00 4.59
N PHE A 211 -13.73 15.83 3.70
CA PHE A 211 -13.97 16.71 2.57
C PHE A 211 -14.35 18.13 3.04
N GLU A 212 -15.24 18.24 4.02
CA GLU A 212 -15.62 19.54 4.59
C GLU A 212 -14.43 20.24 5.25
N ILE A 213 -13.62 19.52 6.03
CA ILE A 213 -12.44 20.07 6.69
C ILE A 213 -11.46 20.66 5.67
N VAL A 214 -11.20 20.00 4.53
CA VAL A 214 -10.15 20.43 3.59
C VAL A 214 -10.66 21.28 2.41
N ASN A 215 -11.97 21.38 2.19
CA ASN A 215 -12.52 22.16 1.06
C ASN A 215 -13.33 23.39 1.48
N SER A 216 -13.82 23.45 2.72
CA SER A 216 -14.61 24.60 3.19
C SER A 216 -13.85 25.92 3.09
N LEU A 217 -14.53 26.99 2.67
CA LEU A 217 -13.94 28.34 2.58
C LEU A 217 -13.70 28.95 3.96
N GLY A 218 -14.63 28.69 4.89
CA GLY A 218 -14.58 29.10 6.28
C GLY A 218 -14.26 27.93 7.20
N LYS A 219 -13.88 28.23 8.44
CA LYS A 219 -13.62 27.22 9.47
C LYS A 219 -14.91 26.47 9.78
N VAL A 220 -14.88 25.15 9.59
CA VAL A 220 -15.98 24.23 9.94
C VAL A 220 -16.33 24.30 11.43
N ASP A 221 -17.57 23.97 11.77
CA ASP A 221 -18.11 23.93 13.14
C ASP A 221 -18.01 25.24 13.93
N THR A 222 -17.93 26.38 13.25
CA THR A 222 -17.95 27.69 13.91
C THR A 222 -18.91 28.64 13.22
N ALA A 223 -19.62 29.46 14.01
CA ALA A 223 -20.47 30.52 13.48
C ALA A 223 -19.68 31.69 12.86
N ASN A 224 -18.35 31.70 13.03
CA ASN A 224 -17.46 32.74 12.54
C ASN A 224 -16.90 32.33 11.17
N ASN A 225 -16.98 33.22 10.18
CA ASN A 225 -16.41 32.98 8.85
C ASN A 225 -14.88 33.19 8.81
N ASN A 226 -14.18 32.62 9.79
CA ASN A 226 -12.73 32.63 9.84
C ASN A 226 -12.20 31.80 8.66
N ARG A 227 -11.10 32.23 8.05
CA ARG A 227 -10.52 31.50 6.92
C ARG A 227 -10.10 30.09 7.33
N ASN A 228 -10.44 29.10 6.49
CA ASN A 228 -9.98 27.73 6.69
C ASN A 228 -8.49 27.61 6.32
N VAL A 229 -7.67 27.22 7.29
CA VAL A 229 -6.22 27.02 7.12
C VAL A 229 -5.87 25.66 6.50
N HIS A 230 -6.83 24.73 6.45
CA HIS A 230 -6.67 23.41 5.85
C HIS A 230 -7.07 23.40 4.37
N GLN A 231 -7.69 24.50 3.87
CA GLN A 231 -8.21 24.56 2.53
C GLN A 231 -7.11 24.38 1.48
N GLY A 232 -7.20 23.30 0.68
CA GLY A 232 -6.24 23.01 -0.40
C GLY A 232 -4.84 22.62 0.07
N VAL A 233 -4.65 22.30 1.35
CA VAL A 233 -3.35 21.87 1.91
C VAL A 233 -3.12 20.37 1.73
N TYR A 234 -4.20 19.57 1.77
CA TYR A 234 -4.11 18.12 1.80
C TYR A 234 -4.81 17.47 0.61
N THR A 235 -4.27 16.34 0.17
CA THR A 235 -4.93 15.42 -0.74
C THR A 235 -5.63 14.35 0.09
N VAL A 236 -6.97 14.30 0.03
CA VAL A 236 -7.76 13.25 0.69
C VAL A 236 -7.78 12.01 -0.21
N LYS A 237 -7.35 10.87 0.34
CA LYS A 237 -7.33 9.57 -0.32
C LYS A 237 -8.33 8.65 0.39
N GLU A 238 -9.48 8.46 -0.23
CA GLU A 238 -10.48 7.50 0.23
C GLU A 238 -10.11 6.11 -0.25
N TRP A 239 -10.09 5.14 0.66
CA TRP A 239 -9.82 3.74 0.31
C TRP A 239 -10.84 2.81 0.96
N ASN A 240 -11.66 2.17 0.12
CA ASN A 240 -12.75 1.29 0.56
C ASN A 240 -12.30 0.00 1.27
N TYR A 241 -10.99 -0.27 1.34
CA TYR A 241 -10.42 -1.38 2.10
C TYR A 241 -9.96 -0.97 3.50
N LEU A 242 -10.02 0.33 3.84
CA LEU A 242 -9.98 0.79 5.22
C LEU A 242 -11.39 0.61 5.79
N THR A 243 -11.54 -0.38 6.67
CA THR A 243 -12.87 -0.84 7.12
C THR A 243 -13.28 -0.33 8.50
N ASP A 244 -12.37 0.27 9.26
CA ASP A 244 -12.73 0.90 10.53
C ASP A 244 -13.24 2.32 10.24
N ALA A 245 -14.49 2.58 10.62
CA ALA A 245 -15.16 3.86 10.38
C ALA A 245 -14.61 5.02 11.23
N ASN A 246 -13.68 4.77 12.17
CA ASN A 246 -13.11 5.78 13.06
C ASN A 246 -11.63 6.07 12.79
N ASP A 247 -10.93 5.14 12.14
CA ASP A 247 -9.50 5.27 11.91
C ASP A 247 -9.23 6.18 10.71
N TRP A 248 -8.30 7.10 10.90
CA TRP A 248 -7.83 8.01 9.86
C TRP A 248 -6.33 8.25 10.03
N PHE A 249 -5.66 8.53 8.92
CA PHE A 249 -4.22 8.72 8.88
C PHE A 249 -3.89 10.04 8.22
N VAL A 250 -2.78 10.65 8.65
CA VAL A 250 -2.20 11.82 8.00
C VAL A 250 -0.73 11.53 7.74
N GLY A 251 -0.27 11.87 6.54
CA GLY A 251 1.07 11.52 6.06
C GLY A 251 1.74 12.67 5.34
N ASP A 252 3.06 12.56 5.26
CA ASP A 252 3.90 13.32 4.34
C ASP A 252 4.23 12.41 3.16
N SER A 253 3.77 12.77 1.96
CA SER A 253 3.91 11.98 0.75
C SER A 253 5.37 11.70 0.39
N VAL A 254 6.29 12.62 0.66
CA VAL A 254 7.71 12.50 0.34
C VAL A 254 8.37 11.46 1.24
N THR A 255 8.15 11.59 2.55
CA THR A 255 8.74 10.66 3.54
C THR A 255 8.09 9.28 3.43
N ARG A 256 6.76 9.21 3.20
CA ARG A 256 6.06 7.94 2.95
C ARG A 256 6.66 7.19 1.77
N ALA A 257 6.86 7.87 0.64
CA ALA A 257 7.39 7.24 -0.56
C ALA A 257 8.80 6.64 -0.37
N GLN A 258 9.54 7.09 0.65
CA GLN A 258 10.87 6.58 0.99
C GLN A 258 10.85 5.39 1.95
N MET A 259 9.70 5.07 2.56
CA MET A 259 9.61 4.06 3.64
C MET A 259 8.54 2.99 3.40
N VAL A 260 7.49 3.31 2.64
CA VAL A 260 6.36 2.41 2.40
C VAL A 260 6.51 1.76 1.03
N PHE A 261 6.95 0.50 1.03
CA PHE A 261 7.31 -0.22 -0.18
C PHE A 261 6.33 -1.33 -0.54
N TRP A 262 6.03 -1.45 -1.83
CA TRP A 262 5.33 -2.60 -2.39
C TRP A 262 6.27 -3.36 -3.32
N THR A 263 6.30 -4.69 -3.21
CA THR A 263 7.10 -5.53 -4.08
C THR A 263 6.29 -6.71 -4.59
N ASP A 264 6.29 -6.88 -5.90
CA ASP A 264 5.81 -8.09 -6.56
C ASP A 264 7.06 -8.94 -6.84
N ARG A 265 7.19 -10.10 -6.19
CA ARG A 265 8.34 -11.00 -6.42
C ARG A 265 8.37 -11.45 -7.88
N ILE A 266 7.19 -11.77 -8.41
CA ILE A 266 6.94 -12.02 -9.82
C ILE A 266 5.71 -11.22 -10.24
N PRO A 267 5.63 -10.77 -11.51
CA PRO A 267 4.36 -10.28 -12.05
C PRO A 267 3.35 -11.44 -12.10
N VAL A 268 2.06 -11.13 -12.01
CA VAL A 268 1.03 -12.17 -12.13
C VAL A 268 1.15 -12.90 -13.46
N GLU A 269 1.25 -14.21 -13.37
CA GLU A 269 1.26 -15.11 -14.51
C GLU A 269 -0.14 -15.66 -14.73
N PHE A 270 -0.57 -15.75 -15.99
CA PHE A 270 -1.82 -16.38 -16.37
C PHE A 270 -1.51 -17.58 -17.27
N ALA A 271 -1.73 -18.79 -16.75
CA ALA A 271 -1.33 -20.01 -17.43
C ALA A 271 -2.52 -20.92 -17.72
N PHE A 272 -2.51 -21.53 -18.90
CA PHE A 272 -3.51 -22.48 -19.38
C PHE A 272 -3.01 -23.93 -19.33
N ALA A 273 -3.92 -24.86 -19.01
CA ALA A 273 -3.72 -26.29 -19.19
C ALA A 273 -5.06 -26.99 -19.47
N GLU A 274 -5.07 -27.93 -20.41
CA GLU A 274 -6.20 -28.83 -20.62
C GLU A 274 -5.93 -30.19 -19.97
N ASP A 275 -6.95 -30.73 -19.32
CA ASP A 275 -6.92 -32.07 -18.73
C ASP A 275 -7.23 -33.11 -19.81
N LEU A 276 -6.30 -34.04 -20.06
CA LEU A 276 -6.39 -35.01 -21.16
C LEU A 276 -7.59 -35.94 -21.02
N ASP A 277 -7.88 -36.40 -19.80
CA ASP A 277 -8.89 -37.42 -19.56
C ASP A 277 -10.30 -36.82 -19.45
N THR A 278 -10.40 -35.62 -18.86
CA THR A 278 -11.70 -34.97 -18.61
C THR A 278 -12.07 -33.91 -19.63
N ILE A 279 -11.13 -33.50 -20.51
CA ILE A 279 -11.33 -32.44 -21.52
C ILE A 279 -11.84 -31.14 -20.86
N ILE A 280 -11.31 -30.85 -19.66
CA ILE A 280 -11.57 -29.63 -18.92
C ILE A 280 -10.39 -28.67 -19.14
N ALA A 281 -10.70 -27.50 -19.67
CA ALA A 281 -9.78 -26.39 -19.77
C ALA A 281 -9.65 -25.70 -18.41
N LYS A 282 -8.42 -25.49 -17.95
CA LYS A 282 -8.07 -24.85 -16.68
C LYS A 282 -7.16 -23.66 -16.94
N TRP A 283 -7.47 -22.52 -16.32
CA TRP A 283 -6.61 -21.34 -16.29
C TRP A 283 -6.29 -21.01 -14.84
N ARG A 284 -5.05 -20.61 -14.56
CA ARG A 284 -4.62 -20.16 -13.23
C ARG A 284 -3.94 -18.81 -13.29
N GLY A 285 -4.21 -17.99 -12.30
CA GLY A 285 -3.33 -16.88 -11.89
C GLY A 285 -2.33 -17.39 -10.86
N TYR A 286 -1.07 -16.95 -10.97
CA TYR A 286 -0.03 -17.18 -9.96
C TYR A 286 0.74 -15.87 -9.72
N ALA A 287 0.94 -15.48 -8.47
CA ALA A 287 1.61 -14.25 -8.07
C ALA A 287 2.32 -14.38 -6.72
#